data_AF-D0NNH1-F1
#
_entry.id   AF-D0NNH1-F1
#
_cell.length_a   1.000
_cell.length_b   1.000
_cell.length_c   1.000
_cell.angle_alpha   90.00
_cell.angle_beta   90.00
_cell.angle_gamma   90.00
#
_symmetry.space_group_name_H-M   'P 1'
#
loop_
_entity.id
_entity.type
_entity.pdbx_description
1 polymer ?
#
loop_
_entity_poly.entity_id
_entity_poly.type
_entity_poly.pdbx_seq_one_letter_code
_entity_poly.pdbx_strand_id
1 'polypeptide(L)'
;MSFPILLNLNNQVATHQFRYRFSQPIDFSQYEIALGSISIYYSWRAITAQRQNNSFKIIWPTASTTTTYSITLPDGTYSASEINNYLQYFCIQNNLYLINNTTGQYYYFISCAENPSSYALQFTTAYTPQLQVDNAAFGTIIGFSPAIYPAAQTTSVYAVNSNLVPQIDPTAAVYYTHSRLLGLNMAV
;
A
#
# COMPACT_ATOMS: atom_id res chain seq x y z
N MET A 1 -34.05 -26.89 1.01
CA MET A 1 -34.19 -25.45 0.68
C MET A 1 -33.25 -24.69 1.60
N SER A 2 -32.45 -23.76 1.09
CA SER A 2 -31.56 -22.94 1.91
C SER A 2 -32.26 -21.62 2.28
N PHE A 3 -32.04 -21.16 3.52
CA PHE A 3 -32.58 -19.88 4.01
C PHE A 3 -31.42 -18.91 4.21
N PRO A 4 -31.31 -17.84 3.41
CA PRO A 4 -30.22 -16.87 3.58
C PRO A 4 -30.45 -16.01 4.82
N ILE A 5 -29.42 -15.91 5.66
CA ILE A 5 -29.38 -14.95 6.77
C ILE A 5 -28.46 -13.81 6.35
N LEU A 6 -28.97 -12.59 6.38
CA LEU A 6 -28.19 -11.39 6.10
C LEU A 6 -27.69 -10.78 7.41
N LEU A 7 -26.37 -10.62 7.51
CA LEU A 7 -25.71 -9.91 8.60
C LEU A 7 -25.17 -8.58 8.07
N ASN A 8 -25.57 -7.48 8.68
CA ASN A 8 -25.06 -6.13 8.39
C ASN A 8 -24.78 -5.35 9.68
N LEU A 9 -24.48 -4.06 9.58
CA LEU A 9 -24.19 -3.21 10.76
C LEU A 9 -25.31 -3.22 11.81
N ASN A 10 -26.58 -3.41 11.42
CA ASN A 10 -27.68 -3.49 12.38
C ASN A 10 -27.62 -4.76 13.25
N ASN A 11 -26.86 -5.77 12.84
CA ASN A 11 -26.65 -7.01 13.60
C ASN A 11 -25.37 -6.95 14.45
N GLN A 12 -24.63 -5.84 14.45
CA GLN A 12 -23.40 -5.71 15.21
C GLN A 12 -23.71 -5.58 16.72
N VAL A 13 -23.15 -6.48 17.52
CA VAL A 13 -23.30 -6.46 18.99
C VAL A 13 -22.02 -6.07 19.71
N ALA A 14 -20.86 -6.20 19.05
CA ALA A 14 -19.57 -5.73 19.54
C ALA A 14 -18.59 -5.52 18.36
N THR A 15 -17.40 -5.03 18.64
CA THR A 15 -16.31 -4.96 17.65
C THR A 15 -15.99 -6.37 17.15
N HIS A 16 -16.16 -6.60 15.84
CA HIS A 16 -16.00 -7.90 15.17
C HIS A 16 -17.01 -9.00 15.55
N GLN A 17 -18.16 -8.65 16.15
CA GLN A 17 -19.19 -9.62 16.48
C GLN A 17 -20.56 -9.22 15.92
N PHE A 18 -21.12 -10.10 15.08
CA PHE A 18 -22.47 -9.99 14.55
C PHE A 18 -23.36 -11.06 15.14
N ARG A 19 -24.60 -10.72 15.48
CA ARG A 19 -25.57 -11.65 16.05
C ARG A 19 -26.92 -11.46 15.37
N TYR A 20 -27.45 -12.54 14.81
CA TYR A 20 -28.85 -12.63 14.40
C TYR A 20 -29.65 -13.35 15.48
N ARG A 21 -30.76 -12.76 15.90
CA ARG A 21 -31.69 -13.39 16.86
C ARG A 21 -32.91 -13.86 16.09
N PHE A 22 -33.19 -15.16 16.14
CA PHE A 22 -34.41 -15.71 15.57
C PHE A 22 -35.62 -15.29 16.41
N SER A 23 -36.74 -15.03 15.74
CA SER A 23 -37.99 -14.62 16.42
C SER A 23 -38.63 -15.74 17.26
N GLN A 24 -38.18 -16.98 17.07
CA GLN A 24 -38.70 -18.17 17.73
C GLN A 24 -37.53 -19.14 17.99
N PRO A 25 -37.61 -20.03 19.00
CA PRO A 25 -36.68 -21.15 19.12
C PRO A 25 -36.77 -22.05 17.89
N ILE A 26 -35.63 -22.35 17.27
CA ILE A 26 -35.53 -23.23 16.11
C ILE A 26 -34.56 -24.36 16.46
N ASP A 27 -34.92 -25.59 16.12
CA ASP A 27 -34.02 -26.74 16.23
C ASP A 27 -33.09 -26.80 15.01
N PHE A 28 -31.77 -26.76 15.26
CA PHE A 28 -30.73 -26.82 14.24
C PHE A 28 -30.05 -28.20 14.16
N SER A 29 -30.54 -29.22 14.88
CA SER A 29 -29.93 -30.55 14.94
C SER A 29 -29.75 -31.24 13.58
N GLN A 30 -30.59 -30.92 12.60
CA GLN A 30 -30.54 -31.46 11.22
C GLN A 30 -30.16 -30.40 10.17
N TYR A 31 -29.72 -29.21 10.60
CA TYR A 31 -29.38 -28.11 9.72
C TYR A 31 -27.88 -27.82 9.76
N GLU A 32 -27.32 -27.60 8.58
CA GLU A 32 -25.94 -27.14 8.44
C GLU A 32 -25.93 -25.65 8.10
N ILE A 33 -25.01 -24.90 8.71
CA ILE A 33 -24.79 -23.49 8.41
C ILE A 33 -23.55 -23.41 7.53
N ALA A 34 -23.68 -22.77 6.37
CA ALA A 34 -22.58 -22.49 5.47
C ALA A 34 -22.52 -20.99 5.17
N LEU A 35 -21.30 -20.50 4.96
CA LEU A 35 -21.09 -19.14 4.47
C LEU A 35 -21.43 -19.07 2.97
N GLY A 36 -22.49 -18.35 2.61
CA GLY A 36 -22.86 -18.15 1.20
C GLY A 36 -21.96 -17.14 0.49
N SER A 37 -21.83 -15.95 1.05
CA SER A 37 -20.97 -14.88 0.52
C SER A 37 -20.59 -13.91 1.63
N ILE A 38 -19.38 -13.37 1.57
CA ILE A 38 -18.96 -12.26 2.43
C ILE A 38 -18.27 -11.20 1.57
N SER A 39 -18.65 -9.95 1.79
CA SER A 39 -18.01 -8.78 1.21
C SER A 39 -17.34 -8.02 2.34
N ILE A 40 -16.00 -8.01 2.34
CA ILE A 40 -15.22 -7.28 3.33
C ILE A 40 -14.53 -6.12 2.60
N TYR A 41 -14.70 -4.91 3.11
CA TYR A 41 -13.90 -3.78 2.65
C TYR A 41 -12.42 -4.05 2.93
N TYR A 42 -11.59 -3.85 1.93
CA TYR A 42 -10.15 -3.98 2.06
C TYR A 42 -9.67 -2.99 3.14
N SER A 43 -9.15 -3.50 4.25
CA SER A 43 -8.76 -2.69 5.42
C SER A 43 -7.42 -3.10 6.03
N TRP A 44 -6.76 -4.11 5.46
CA TRP A 44 -5.39 -4.43 5.83
C TRP A 44 -4.42 -3.40 5.24
N ARG A 45 -3.63 -2.80 6.14
CA ARG A 45 -2.55 -1.89 5.76
C ARG A 45 -1.52 -2.67 4.94
N ALA A 46 -1.17 -2.20 3.75
CA ALA A 46 -0.17 -2.85 2.90
C ALA A 46 1.26 -2.54 3.40
N ILE A 47 1.48 -1.29 3.79
CA ILE A 47 2.73 -0.75 4.31
C ILE A 47 2.58 -0.60 5.83
N THR A 48 3.41 -1.28 6.62
CA THR A 48 3.44 -1.19 8.08
C THR A 48 4.85 -1.33 8.66
N ALA A 49 5.09 -0.65 9.79
CA ALA A 49 6.29 -0.82 10.58
C ALA A 49 6.44 -2.27 11.10
N GLN A 50 5.33 -2.94 11.40
CA GLN A 50 5.33 -4.32 11.89
C GLN A 50 5.89 -5.32 10.86
N ARG A 51 5.60 -5.11 9.57
CA ARG A 51 6.14 -5.92 8.48
C ARG A 51 7.51 -5.45 8.01
N GLN A 52 8.06 -4.41 8.65
CA GLN A 52 9.30 -3.76 8.26
C GLN A 52 9.33 -3.47 6.76
N ASN A 53 8.22 -2.99 6.20
CA ASN A 53 8.05 -2.79 4.76
C ASN A 53 7.63 -1.35 4.45
N ASN A 54 8.10 -0.40 5.25
CA ASN A 54 7.70 1.00 5.21
C ASN A 54 8.86 1.98 5.07
N SER A 55 10.05 1.51 4.70
CA SER A 55 11.23 2.36 4.58
C SER A 55 12.01 2.14 3.29
N PHE A 56 12.61 3.23 2.83
CA PHE A 56 13.59 3.28 1.73
C PHE A 56 14.48 4.51 1.93
N LYS A 57 15.47 4.68 1.05
CA LYS A 57 16.47 5.75 1.18
C LYS A 57 16.57 6.60 -0.07
N ILE A 58 16.98 7.85 0.12
CA ILE A 58 17.44 8.74 -0.95
C ILE A 58 18.88 9.10 -0.65
N ILE A 59 19.75 8.94 -1.65
CA ILE A 59 21.12 9.44 -1.61
C ILE A 59 21.10 10.82 -2.26
N TRP A 60 21.38 11.85 -1.47
CA TRP A 60 21.39 13.23 -1.91
C TRP A 60 22.83 13.75 -2.05
N PRO A 61 23.19 14.39 -3.17
CA PRO A 61 24.51 14.98 -3.33
C PRO A 61 24.63 16.32 -2.58
N THR A 62 25.73 16.48 -1.86
CA THR A 62 26.11 17.71 -1.15
C THR A 62 27.53 18.10 -1.58
N ALA A 63 27.63 19.00 -2.57
CA ALA A 63 28.90 19.40 -3.16
C ALA A 63 29.77 18.20 -3.61
N SER A 64 30.82 17.85 -2.87
CA SER A 64 31.72 16.72 -3.17
C SER A 64 31.39 15.41 -2.43
N THR A 65 30.39 15.41 -1.55
CA THR A 65 29.97 14.25 -0.75
C THR A 65 28.51 13.91 -1.03
N THR A 66 28.05 12.79 -0.46
CA THR A 66 26.64 12.40 -0.47
C THR A 66 26.13 12.25 0.95
N THR A 67 24.87 12.62 1.16
CA THR A 67 24.12 12.45 2.41
C THR A 67 22.96 11.52 2.15
N THR A 68 22.84 10.45 2.93
CA THR A 68 21.76 9.46 2.78
C THR A 68 20.63 9.77 3.75
N TYR A 69 19.44 10.00 3.20
CA TYR A 69 18.21 10.25 3.94
C TYR A 69 17.36 8.97 3.99
N SER A 70 16.96 8.56 5.19
CA SER A 70 16.01 7.46 5.37
C SER A 70 14.59 8.00 5.40
N ILE A 71 13.74 7.47 4.54
CA ILE A 71 12.33 7.83 4.41
C ILE A 71 11.51 6.68 4.96
N THR A 72 10.69 6.98 5.97
CA THR A 72 9.78 6.02 6.58
C THR A 72 8.35 6.48 6.34
N LEU A 73 7.56 5.67 5.65
CA LEU A 73 6.13 5.88 5.46
C LEU A 73 5.37 5.46 6.72
N PRO A 74 4.35 6.22 7.15
CA PRO A 74 3.41 5.78 8.17
C PRO A 74 2.67 4.49 7.76
N ASP A 75 2.07 3.82 8.74
CA ASP A 75 1.30 2.61 8.49
C ASP A 75 0.01 2.91 7.72
N GLY A 76 -0.14 2.30 6.54
CA GLY A 76 -1.28 2.58 5.67
C GLY A 76 -1.34 1.79 4.36
N THR A 77 -2.35 2.15 3.56
CA THR A 77 -2.48 1.79 2.14
C THR A 77 -2.23 3.05 1.34
N TYR A 78 -1.38 2.95 0.32
CA TYR A 78 -0.95 4.10 -0.46
C TYR A 78 -1.12 3.78 -1.94
N SER A 79 -1.55 4.77 -2.71
CA SER A 79 -1.40 4.83 -4.17
C SER A 79 -0.07 5.47 -4.54
N ALA A 80 0.33 5.39 -5.81
CA ALA A 80 1.57 6.05 -6.26
C ALA A 80 1.51 7.57 -6.03
N SER A 81 0.33 8.17 -6.21
CA SER A 81 0.14 9.61 -6.01
C SER A 81 0.35 10.01 -4.54
N GLU A 82 -0.08 9.18 -3.59
CA GLU A 82 0.10 9.44 -2.17
C GLU A 82 1.56 9.24 -1.74
N ILE A 83 2.25 8.24 -2.31
CA ILE A 83 3.71 8.09 -2.15
C ILE A 83 4.43 9.35 -2.67
N ASN A 84 4.03 9.86 -3.84
CA ASN A 84 4.60 11.07 -4.42
C ASN A 84 4.34 12.30 -3.55
N ASN A 85 3.13 12.48 -3.03
CA ASN A 85 2.81 13.57 -2.11
C ASN A 85 3.63 13.48 -0.82
N TYR A 86 3.84 12.28 -0.29
CA TYR A 86 4.68 12.07 0.88
C TYR A 86 6.16 12.39 0.60
N LEU A 87 6.66 12.01 -0.57
CA LEU A 87 8.02 12.37 -1.03
C LEU A 87 8.19 13.88 -1.10
N GLN A 88 7.22 14.61 -1.66
CA GLN A 88 7.25 16.07 -1.72
C GLN A 88 7.25 16.69 -0.32
N TYR A 89 6.40 16.19 0.57
CA TYR A 89 6.39 16.62 1.97
C TYR A 89 7.74 16.37 2.64
N PHE A 90 8.33 15.18 2.47
CA PHE A 90 9.65 14.85 3.01
C PHE A 90 10.74 15.79 2.48
N CYS A 91 10.72 16.07 1.18
CA CYS A 91 11.65 17.02 0.57
C CYS A 91 11.50 18.42 1.17
N ILE A 92 10.27 18.91 1.40
CA ILE A 92 10.04 20.21 2.03
C ILE A 92 10.62 20.24 3.44
N GLN A 93 10.35 19.22 4.26
CA GLN A 93 10.83 19.16 5.65
C GLN A 93 12.36 19.14 5.75
N ASN A 94 13.03 18.60 4.74
CA ASN A 94 14.50 18.47 4.71
C ASN A 94 15.18 19.50 3.79
N ASN A 95 14.46 20.48 3.24
CA ASN A 95 14.96 21.47 2.28
C ASN A 95 15.62 20.83 1.01
N LEU A 96 15.11 19.68 0.57
CA LEU A 96 15.58 18.94 -0.61
C LEU A 96 14.77 19.29 -1.87
N TYR A 97 14.63 20.58 -2.14
CA TYR A 97 13.85 21.10 -3.26
C TYR A 97 14.44 22.45 -3.73
N LEU A 98 14.06 22.87 -4.93
CA LEU A 98 14.31 24.24 -5.40
C LEU A 98 12.98 24.98 -5.54
N ILE A 99 13.04 26.30 -5.47
CA ILE A 99 11.92 27.17 -5.83
C ILE A 99 12.26 27.81 -7.16
N ASN A 100 11.33 27.75 -8.10
CA ASN A 100 11.45 28.53 -9.33
C ASN A 100 11.23 30.01 -8.99
N ASN A 101 12.28 30.81 -9.05
CA ASN A 101 12.22 32.24 -8.69
C ASN A 101 11.31 33.08 -9.60
N THR A 102 10.88 32.55 -10.74
CA THR A 102 9.98 33.23 -11.68
C THR A 102 8.51 32.85 -11.45
N THR A 103 8.21 31.59 -11.16
CA THR A 103 6.83 31.09 -10.99
C THR A 103 6.42 30.89 -9.52
N GLY A 104 7.37 30.91 -8.60
CA GLY A 104 7.16 30.59 -7.18
C GLY A 104 6.87 29.12 -6.90
N GLN A 105 6.95 28.24 -7.92
CA GLN A 105 6.61 26.83 -7.78
C GLN A 105 7.78 26.01 -7.22
N TYR A 106 7.45 25.02 -6.39
CA TYR A 106 8.40 24.04 -5.89
C TYR A 106 8.81 23.06 -6.98
N TYR A 107 10.11 22.79 -7.07
CA TYR A 107 10.71 21.81 -7.95
C TYR A 107 11.32 20.67 -7.13
N TYR A 108 10.82 19.46 -7.34
CA TYR A 108 11.27 18.25 -6.66
C TYR A 108 12.16 17.41 -7.58
N PHE A 109 13.24 16.89 -7.03
CA PHE A 109 14.22 16.11 -7.80
C PHE A 109 13.94 14.60 -7.79
N ILE A 110 12.91 14.17 -7.05
CA ILE A 110 12.41 12.80 -7.07
C ILE A 110 10.89 12.82 -7.16
N SER A 111 10.34 11.92 -7.95
CA SER A 111 8.89 11.72 -8.06
C SER A 111 8.56 10.26 -8.31
N CYS A 112 7.37 9.86 -7.86
CA CYS A 112 6.78 8.55 -8.13
C CYS A 112 5.49 8.74 -8.95
N ALA A 113 5.31 7.94 -9.98
CA ALA A 113 4.10 7.95 -10.80
C ALA A 113 3.76 6.53 -11.29
N GLU A 114 2.50 6.30 -11.61
CA GLU A 114 2.05 5.06 -12.26
C GLU A 114 2.36 5.15 -13.75
N ASN A 115 2.91 4.06 -14.31
CA ASN A 115 3.05 3.86 -15.73
C ASN A 115 2.01 2.82 -16.20
N PRO A 116 0.83 3.26 -16.69
CA PRO A 116 -0.25 2.35 -17.05
C PRO A 116 0.11 1.44 -18.23
N SER A 117 0.98 1.90 -19.13
CA SER A 117 1.41 1.11 -20.30
C SER A 117 2.29 -0.08 -19.91
N SER A 118 3.04 0.03 -18.81
CA SER A 118 3.93 -1.01 -18.31
C SER A 118 3.42 -1.70 -17.05
N TYR A 119 2.23 -1.34 -16.56
CA TYR A 119 1.68 -1.80 -15.28
C TYR A 119 2.72 -1.73 -14.13
N ALA A 120 3.46 -0.63 -14.10
CA ALA A 120 4.65 -0.45 -13.28
C ALA A 120 4.59 0.88 -12.55
N LEU A 121 5.17 0.96 -11.36
CA LEU A 121 5.57 2.24 -10.78
C LEU A 121 6.84 2.74 -11.47
N GLN A 122 6.85 4.03 -11.82
CA GLN A 122 8.00 4.73 -12.34
C GLN A 122 8.51 5.72 -11.30
N PHE A 123 9.79 5.58 -10.96
CA PHE A 123 10.50 6.62 -10.24
C PHE A 123 11.31 7.46 -11.22
N THR A 124 11.18 8.77 -11.07
CA THR A 124 11.99 9.74 -11.81
C THR A 124 12.86 10.48 -10.82
N THR A 125 14.15 10.58 -11.13
CA THR A 125 15.15 11.37 -10.41
C THR A 125 15.75 12.38 -11.37
N ALA A 126 16.03 13.60 -10.93
CA ALA A 126 16.61 14.64 -11.76
C ALA A 126 17.91 15.16 -11.11
N TYR A 127 18.95 15.37 -11.91
CA TYR A 127 20.13 16.14 -11.49
C TYR A 127 20.80 15.65 -10.21
N THR A 128 21.19 14.37 -10.19
CA THR A 128 22.14 13.70 -9.25
C THR A 128 21.63 12.92 -8.02
N PRO A 129 20.40 13.07 -7.47
CA PRO A 129 19.89 12.16 -6.45
C PRO A 129 19.71 10.74 -6.97
N GLN A 130 19.79 9.78 -6.04
CA GLN A 130 19.51 8.38 -6.32
C GLN A 130 18.47 7.85 -5.34
N LEU A 131 17.51 7.09 -5.85
CA LEU A 131 16.65 6.25 -5.05
C LEU A 131 17.46 5.02 -4.60
N GLN A 132 17.49 4.73 -3.31
CA GLN A 132 18.07 3.51 -2.78
C GLN A 132 16.95 2.66 -2.17
N VAL A 133 16.73 1.49 -2.78
CA VAL A 133 15.89 0.44 -2.22
C VAL A 133 16.80 -0.52 -1.46
N ASP A 134 16.90 -0.34 -0.15
CA ASP A 134 17.70 -1.20 0.74
C ASP A 134 16.85 -2.31 1.38
N ASN A 135 15.55 -2.07 1.49
CA ASN A 135 14.60 -2.98 2.10
C ASN A 135 13.85 -3.81 1.04
N ALA A 136 14.12 -5.11 0.99
CA ALA A 136 13.47 -6.02 0.05
C ALA A 136 11.94 -6.08 0.24
N ALA A 137 11.44 -5.99 1.48
CA ALA A 137 10.01 -6.07 1.76
C ALA A 137 9.25 -4.82 1.29
N PHE A 138 9.87 -3.64 1.36
CA PHE A 138 9.30 -2.45 0.73
C PHE A 138 9.47 -2.49 -0.79
N GLY A 139 10.63 -2.97 -1.27
CA GLY A 139 10.92 -3.16 -2.70
C GLY A 139 9.85 -3.98 -3.43
N THR A 140 9.36 -5.07 -2.84
CA THR A 140 8.26 -5.86 -3.43
C THR A 140 6.94 -5.09 -3.54
N ILE A 141 6.68 -4.12 -2.66
CA ILE A 141 5.46 -3.30 -2.71
C ILE A 141 5.53 -2.32 -3.87
N ILE A 142 6.65 -1.63 -4.01
CA ILE A 142 6.85 -0.63 -5.07
C ILE A 142 7.34 -1.23 -6.39
N GLY A 143 7.59 -2.54 -6.44
CA GLY A 143 8.04 -3.26 -7.64
C GLY A 143 9.53 -3.12 -7.96
N PHE A 144 10.39 -2.81 -6.99
CA PHE A 144 11.84 -2.67 -7.21
C PHE A 144 12.65 -3.71 -6.43
N SER A 145 13.59 -4.37 -7.11
CA SER A 145 14.62 -5.16 -6.43
C SER A 145 15.56 -4.25 -5.63
N PRO A 146 16.16 -4.73 -4.53
CA PRO A 146 17.11 -3.95 -3.76
C PRO A 146 18.31 -3.51 -4.62
N ALA A 147 18.45 -2.21 -4.82
CA ALA A 147 19.54 -1.57 -5.57
C ALA A 147 19.50 -0.05 -5.41
N ILE A 148 20.43 0.64 -6.08
CA ILE A 148 20.47 2.09 -6.19
C ILE A 148 20.11 2.48 -7.64
N TYR A 149 19.18 3.41 -7.79
CA TYR A 149 18.61 3.84 -9.06
C TYR A 149 18.73 5.37 -9.20
N PRO A 150 19.44 5.89 -10.22
CA PRO A 150 20.36 5.17 -11.11
C PRO A 150 21.55 4.58 -10.35
N ALA A 151 22.26 3.59 -10.91
CA ALA A 151 23.40 2.95 -10.24
C ALA A 151 24.60 3.89 -10.01
N ALA A 152 24.75 4.91 -10.86
CA ALA A 152 25.68 6.01 -10.69
C ALA A 152 24.90 7.33 -10.76
N GLN A 153 25.36 8.37 -10.05
CA GLN A 153 24.74 9.69 -10.12
C GLN A 153 24.80 10.22 -11.55
N THR A 154 23.69 10.77 -12.03
CA THR A 154 23.59 11.33 -13.38
C THR A 154 23.20 12.81 -13.31
N THR A 155 23.72 13.61 -14.24
CA THR A 155 23.42 15.05 -14.34
C THR A 155 22.18 15.34 -15.18
N SER A 156 21.51 14.31 -15.68
CA SER A 156 20.28 14.38 -16.48
C SER A 156 19.10 13.80 -15.71
N VAL A 157 17.90 13.97 -16.24
CA VAL A 157 16.72 13.26 -15.74
C VAL A 157 16.87 11.77 -16.03
N TYR A 158 16.66 10.95 -15.01
CA TYR A 158 16.65 9.49 -15.10
C TYR A 158 15.29 8.97 -14.60
N ALA A 159 14.60 8.23 -15.46
CA ALA A 159 13.36 7.55 -15.13
C ALA A 159 13.54 6.05 -15.27
N VAL A 160 13.03 5.30 -14.29
CA VAL A 160 13.10 3.84 -14.27
C VAL A 160 11.76 3.26 -13.85
N ASN A 161 11.30 2.27 -14.62
CA ASN A 161 10.13 1.47 -14.26
C ASN A 161 10.57 0.37 -13.27
N SER A 162 9.63 -0.02 -12.41
CA SER A 162 9.77 -1.19 -11.54
C SER A 162 10.14 -2.43 -12.35
N ASN A 163 11.02 -3.26 -11.78
CA ASN A 163 11.50 -4.51 -12.37
C ASN A 163 10.83 -5.76 -11.78
N LEU A 164 10.01 -5.58 -10.75
CA LEU A 164 9.11 -6.56 -10.16
C LEU A 164 7.68 -6.05 -10.29
N VAL A 165 6.69 -6.95 -10.24
CA VAL A 165 5.29 -6.54 -10.24
C VAL A 165 5.00 -5.79 -8.92
N PRO A 166 4.60 -4.51 -8.96
CA PRO A 166 4.27 -3.77 -7.75
C PRO A 166 3.00 -4.33 -7.12
N GLN A 167 2.94 -4.33 -5.78
CA GLN A 167 1.79 -4.80 -4.99
C GLN A 167 1.01 -3.63 -4.38
N ILE A 168 1.04 -2.48 -5.07
CA ILE A 168 0.34 -1.27 -4.68
C ILE A 168 -1.09 -1.32 -5.20
N ASP A 169 -1.99 -1.96 -4.45
CA ASP A 169 -3.38 -2.10 -4.85
C ASP A 169 -4.29 -1.08 -4.13
N PRO A 170 -4.95 -0.15 -4.85
CA PRO A 170 -6.10 0.57 -4.32
C PRO A 170 -7.34 -0.34 -4.41
N THR A 171 -7.31 -1.52 -3.78
CA THR A 171 -8.48 -2.43 -3.87
C THR A 171 -9.52 -2.02 -2.83
N ALA A 172 -10.76 -1.84 -3.27
CA ALA A 172 -11.85 -1.34 -2.43
C ALA A 172 -12.61 -2.44 -1.66
N ALA A 173 -12.53 -3.70 -2.08
CA ALA A 173 -13.17 -4.82 -1.40
C ALA A 173 -12.60 -6.17 -1.86
N VAL A 174 -12.63 -7.16 -0.96
CA VAL A 174 -12.39 -8.57 -1.29
C VAL A 174 -13.72 -9.32 -1.19
N TYR A 175 -14.09 -10.00 -2.28
CA TYR A 175 -15.27 -10.87 -2.33
C TYR A 175 -14.83 -12.31 -2.11
N TYR A 176 -15.27 -12.92 -1.00
CA TYR A 176 -15.09 -14.35 -0.79
C TYR A 176 -16.40 -15.07 -1.06
N THR A 177 -16.35 -15.98 -2.03
CA THR A 177 -17.43 -16.93 -2.35
C THR A 177 -16.95 -18.34 -2.00
N HIS A 178 -17.64 -19.03 -1.10
CA HIS A 178 -17.34 -20.43 -0.80
C HIS A 178 -18.29 -21.34 -1.58
N SER A 179 -17.74 -22.38 -2.23
CA SER A 179 -18.51 -23.37 -3.00
C SER A 179 -18.66 -24.72 -2.29
N ARG A 180 -18.03 -24.92 -1.12
CA ARG A 180 -18.15 -26.15 -0.30
C ARG A 180 -18.09 -25.88 1.21
N LEU A 181 -18.86 -26.68 1.95
CA LEU A 181 -19.08 -26.65 3.40
C LEU A 181 -17.76 -26.64 4.21
N LEU A 182 -17.61 -25.66 5.10
CA LEU A 182 -16.67 -25.70 6.22
C LEU A 182 -17.50 -25.71 7.51
N GLY A 183 -17.49 -26.83 8.22
CA GLY A 183 -18.16 -26.97 9.51
C GLY A 183 -17.58 -26.01 10.53
N LEU A 184 -18.34 -24.96 10.87
CA LEU A 184 -18.04 -24.07 11.98
C LEU A 184 -18.52 -24.74 13.27
N ASN A 185 -17.57 -25.19 14.10
CA ASN A 185 -17.87 -25.78 15.40
C ASN A 185 -18.29 -24.65 16.36
N MET A 186 -19.55 -24.67 16.81
CA MET A 186 -20.06 -23.73 17.80
C MET A 186 -19.84 -24.30 19.20
N ALA A 187 -19.06 -23.60 20.02
CA ALA A 187 -19.09 -23.82 21.46
C ALA A 187 -20.41 -23.26 22.02
N VAL A 188 -21.15 -24.12 22.73
CA VAL A 188 -22.39 -23.79 23.47
C VAL A 188 -22.05 -22.92 24.69
#